data_AF-A0A534M2P0-F1
#
_entry.id   AF-A0A534M2P0-F1
#
_cell.length_a   1.000
_cell.length_b   1.000
_cell.length_c   1.000
_cell.angle_alpha   90.00
_cell.angle_beta   90.00
_cell.angle_gamma   90.00
#
_symmetry.space_group_name_H-M   'P 1'
#
loop_
_entity.id
_entity.type
_entity.pdbx_description
1 polymer ?
#
loop_
_entity_poly.entity_id
_entity_poly.type
_entity_poly.pdbx_seq_one_letter_code
_entity_poly.pdbx_strand_id
1 'polypeptide(L)'
;MAAKKAKGDDWFSSLDAELEKKTREIIEDVGEQNVARLELNKTLIEDFWKVWKRFNKINVHFALEPSYTNWGVFPDTFPDGDWHWRPGFNPAAVQTVQLLDRSMDQGRVGDALKVNYVEVDGKVHLRVTFEYSEGEHYYKYSGWKRSWTIHTLYDQPLDKTNVDDLHRLFADLVRVWYESHLRRARDVLVKYLKTTFEKVETFNQ
;
A
#
# COMPACT_ATOMS: atom_id res chain seq x y z
N MET A 1 -71.52 -11.78 -7.37
CA MET A 1 -70.31 -12.55 -7.71
C MET A 1 -69.12 -11.60 -7.65
N ALA A 2 -68.43 -11.55 -6.51
CA ALA A 2 -67.26 -10.69 -6.34
C ALA A 2 -66.07 -11.33 -7.07
N ALA A 3 -65.56 -10.66 -8.09
CA ALA A 3 -64.28 -10.99 -8.69
C ALA A 3 -63.19 -10.71 -7.64
N LYS A 4 -62.64 -11.79 -7.05
CA LYS A 4 -61.39 -11.74 -6.29
C LYS A 4 -60.33 -11.18 -7.23
N LYS A 5 -60.04 -9.88 -7.13
CA LYS A 5 -58.81 -9.29 -7.63
C LYS A 5 -57.69 -10.03 -6.93
N ALA A 6 -56.97 -10.87 -7.69
CA ALA A 6 -55.70 -11.41 -7.25
C ALA A 6 -54.85 -10.24 -6.79
N LYS A 7 -54.51 -10.27 -5.50
CA LYS A 7 -53.66 -9.29 -4.83
C LYS A 7 -52.38 -9.24 -5.65
N GLY A 8 -52.12 -8.10 -6.27
CA GLY A 8 -50.91 -7.87 -7.06
C GLY A 8 -49.72 -8.34 -6.25
N ASP A 9 -48.85 -9.10 -6.91
CA ASP A 9 -47.58 -9.56 -6.38
C ASP A 9 -46.96 -8.50 -5.49
N ASP A 10 -46.63 -8.92 -4.28
CA ASP A 10 -45.98 -8.11 -3.27
C ASP A 10 -44.53 -7.87 -3.70
N TRP A 11 -44.38 -7.00 -4.69
CA TRP A 11 -43.12 -6.66 -5.33
C TRP A 11 -42.07 -6.18 -4.30
N PHE A 12 -42.53 -5.64 -3.17
CA PHE A 12 -41.68 -5.25 -2.07
C PHE A 12 -41.15 -6.47 -1.30
N SER A 13 -41.97 -7.49 -1.02
CA SER A 13 -41.48 -8.74 -0.42
C SER A 13 -40.45 -9.45 -1.31
N SER A 14 -40.62 -9.40 -2.64
CA SER A 14 -39.59 -9.90 -3.57
C SER A 14 -38.31 -9.06 -3.54
N LEU A 15 -38.43 -7.72 -3.51
CA LEU A 15 -37.29 -6.81 -3.38
C LEU A 15 -36.54 -7.04 -2.07
N ASP A 16 -37.25 -7.16 -0.94
CA ASP A 16 -36.68 -7.35 0.38
C ASP A 16 -35.88 -8.65 0.46
N ALA A 17 -36.41 -9.75 -0.11
CA ALA A 17 -35.69 -11.01 -0.21
C ALA A 17 -34.41 -10.91 -1.08
N GLU A 18 -34.45 -10.14 -2.18
CA GLU A 18 -33.26 -9.87 -3.00
C GLU A 18 -32.22 -9.02 -2.26
N LEU A 19 -32.67 -8.00 -1.52
CA LEU A 19 -31.80 -7.14 -0.72
C LEU A 19 -31.16 -7.92 0.45
N GLU A 20 -31.91 -8.78 1.13
CA GLU A 20 -31.36 -9.67 2.17
C GLU A 20 -30.33 -10.65 1.59
N LYS A 21 -30.61 -11.23 0.43
CA LYS A 21 -29.66 -12.12 -0.26
C LYS A 21 -28.36 -11.38 -0.59
N LYS A 22 -28.46 -10.20 -1.22
CA LYS A 22 -27.29 -9.35 -1.51
C LYS A 22 -26.54 -8.94 -0.24
N THR A 23 -27.26 -8.63 0.84
CA THR A 23 -26.66 -8.25 2.12
C THR A 23 -25.81 -9.39 2.68
N ARG A 24 -26.33 -10.63 2.67
CA ARG A 24 -25.56 -11.81 3.13
C ARG A 24 -24.32 -12.05 2.27
N GLU A 25 -24.47 -12.02 0.95
CA GLU A 25 -23.35 -12.20 0.01
C GLU A 25 -22.25 -11.16 0.23
N ILE A 26 -22.62 -9.89 0.43
CA ILE A 26 -21.67 -8.81 0.71
C ILE A 26 -21.00 -8.99 2.08
N ILE A 27 -21.74 -9.40 3.12
CA ILE A 27 -21.15 -9.62 4.45
C ILE A 27 -20.12 -10.75 4.43
N GLU A 28 -20.38 -11.83 3.71
CA GLU A 28 -19.44 -12.94 3.55
C GLU A 28 -18.18 -12.50 2.80
N ASP A 29 -18.33 -11.85 1.64
CA ASP A 29 -17.21 -11.34 0.84
C ASP A 29 -16.35 -10.31 1.62
N VAL A 30 -16.99 -9.35 2.29
CA VAL A 30 -16.29 -8.37 3.15
C VAL A 30 -15.60 -9.06 4.32
N GLY A 31 -16.20 -10.12 4.88
CA GLY A 31 -15.61 -10.94 5.92
C GLY A 31 -14.31 -11.61 5.47
N GLU A 32 -14.34 -12.28 4.32
CA GLU A 32 -13.17 -12.94 3.73
C GLU A 32 -12.06 -11.94 3.38
N GLN A 33 -12.41 -10.82 2.75
CA GLN A 33 -11.46 -9.75 2.44
C GLN A 33 -10.81 -9.17 3.69
N ASN A 34 -11.57 -8.99 4.78
CA ASN A 34 -11.01 -8.48 6.04
C ASN A 34 -10.01 -9.45 6.65
N VAL A 35 -10.27 -10.76 6.61
CA VAL A 35 -9.31 -11.77 7.10
C VAL A 35 -8.03 -11.75 6.26
N ALA A 36 -8.16 -11.71 4.93
CA ALA A 36 -7.01 -11.64 4.03
C ALA A 36 -6.16 -10.38 4.27
N ARG A 37 -6.80 -9.21 4.39
CA ARG A 37 -6.12 -7.94 4.71
C ARG A 37 -5.46 -7.95 6.07
N LEU A 38 -6.09 -8.57 7.07
CA LEU A 38 -5.57 -8.58 8.44
C LEU A 38 -4.20 -9.24 8.52
N GLU A 39 -4.06 -10.46 8.00
CA GLU A 39 -2.80 -11.20 8.05
C GLU A 39 -1.75 -10.57 7.13
N LEU A 40 -2.15 -10.19 5.92
CA LEU A 40 -1.25 -9.52 4.97
C LEU A 40 -0.68 -8.20 5.52
N ASN A 41 -1.53 -7.34 6.09
CA ASN A 41 -1.07 -6.06 6.63
C ASN A 41 -0.19 -6.23 7.86
N LYS A 42 -0.41 -7.25 8.72
CA LYS A 42 0.53 -7.56 9.80
C LYS A 42 1.92 -7.86 9.25
N THR A 43 2.00 -8.80 8.29
CA THR A 43 3.27 -9.18 7.66
C THR A 43 3.97 -7.98 7.02
N LEU A 44 3.24 -7.19 6.23
CA LEU A 44 3.79 -6.01 5.54
C LEU A 44 4.33 -4.96 6.52
N ILE A 45 3.58 -4.65 7.58
CA ILE A 45 4.00 -3.67 8.60
C ILE A 45 5.26 -4.17 9.33
N GLU A 46 5.31 -5.45 9.71
CA GLU A 46 6.46 -6.04 10.36
C GLU A 46 7.71 -6.03 9.47
N ASP A 47 7.55 -6.32 8.18
CA ASP A 47 8.67 -6.31 7.24
C ASP A 47 9.16 -4.90 6.94
N PHE A 48 8.24 -3.94 6.75
CA PHE A 48 8.61 -2.55 6.55
C PHE A 48 9.29 -1.98 7.79
N TRP A 49 8.89 -2.42 9.00
CA TRP A 49 9.60 -2.09 10.24
C TRP A 49 11.03 -2.65 10.27
N LYS A 50 11.24 -3.90 9.84
CA LYS A 50 12.59 -4.49 9.73
C LYS A 50 13.47 -3.70 8.75
N VAL A 51 12.92 -3.32 7.59
CA VAL A 51 13.61 -2.48 6.59
C VAL A 51 13.94 -1.11 7.18
N TRP A 52 12.97 -0.47 7.84
CA TRP A 52 13.14 0.81 8.53
C TRP A 52 14.30 0.76 9.53
N LYS A 53 14.35 -0.26 10.41
CA LYS A 53 15.44 -0.43 11.37
C LYS A 53 16.78 -0.62 10.69
N ARG A 54 16.84 -1.40 9.60
CA ARG A 54 18.09 -1.65 8.87
C ARG A 54 18.66 -0.38 8.23
N PHE A 55 17.80 0.47 7.66
CA PHE A 55 18.22 1.71 7.01
C PHE A 55 18.62 2.79 8.03
N ASN A 56 17.99 2.85 9.20
CA ASN A 56 18.43 3.77 10.25
C ASN A 56 19.88 3.52 10.70
N LYS A 57 20.37 2.27 10.65
CA LYS A 57 21.78 1.95 10.98
C LYS A 57 22.80 2.61 10.05
N ILE A 58 22.37 3.10 8.88
CA ILE A 58 23.22 3.85 7.94
C ILE A 58 22.77 5.31 7.81
N ASN A 59 22.06 5.84 8.82
CA ASN A 59 21.56 7.21 8.88
C ASN A 59 20.63 7.59 7.72
N VAL A 60 19.82 6.63 7.25
CA VAL A 60 18.72 6.88 6.32
C VAL A 60 17.42 6.96 7.10
N HIS A 61 16.67 8.04 6.87
CA HIS A 61 15.47 8.34 7.65
C HIS A 61 14.21 8.12 6.82
N PHE A 62 13.47 7.06 7.17
CA PHE A 62 12.16 6.79 6.57
C PHE A 62 11.02 7.26 7.47
N ALA A 63 9.96 7.76 6.85
CA ALA A 63 8.63 7.84 7.45
C ALA A 63 7.85 6.58 7.07
N LEU A 64 7.36 5.86 8.07
CA LEU A 64 6.47 4.71 7.90
C LEU A 64 5.02 5.16 7.96
N GLU A 65 4.17 4.65 7.07
CA GLU A 65 2.71 4.70 7.22
C GLU A 65 2.18 3.26 7.21
N PRO A 66 1.29 2.86 8.13
CA PRO A 66 0.90 3.62 9.32
C PRO A 66 2.10 3.86 10.24
N SER A 67 2.15 5.05 10.87
CA SER A 67 3.21 5.39 11.83
C SER A 67 3.37 4.29 12.90
N TYR A 68 4.61 3.96 13.26
CA TYR A 68 4.92 2.97 14.31
C TYR A 68 4.32 3.31 15.68
N THR A 69 4.00 4.59 15.93
CA THR A 69 3.25 5.00 17.12
C THR A 69 1.82 4.48 17.15
N ASN A 70 1.22 4.22 15.98
CA ASN A 70 -0.18 3.81 15.83
C ASN A 70 -0.35 2.32 16.12
N TRP A 71 0.62 1.49 15.74
CA TRP A 71 0.50 0.04 15.82
C TRP A 71 1.45 -0.64 16.81
N GLY A 72 2.59 -0.01 17.15
CA GLY A 72 3.60 -0.60 18.01
C GLY A 72 3.62 -0.01 19.42
N VAL A 73 3.90 -0.87 20.40
CA VAL A 73 4.26 -0.48 21.78
C VAL A 73 5.68 -0.96 22.05
N PHE A 74 6.53 -0.03 22.47
CA PHE A 74 7.95 -0.24 22.71
C PHE A 74 8.24 -0.03 24.21
N PRO A 75 8.20 -1.09 25.04
CA PRO A 75 8.26 -0.96 26.50
C PRO A 75 9.62 -0.48 27.02
N ASP A 76 10.72 -0.97 26.44
CA ASP A 76 12.06 -0.79 27.02
C ASP A 76 12.97 0.12 26.19
N THR A 77 13.22 -0.23 24.93
CA THR A 77 14.22 0.47 24.09
C THR A 77 13.70 0.65 22.67
N PHE A 78 13.62 1.90 22.22
CA PHE A 78 13.28 2.23 20.84
C PHE A 78 14.55 2.58 20.04
N PRO A 79 14.73 2.10 18.79
CA PRO A 79 13.90 1.12 18.07
C PRO A 79 14.39 -0.34 18.21
N ASP A 80 15.49 -0.57 18.94
CA ASP A 80 16.22 -1.85 18.93
C ASP A 80 15.69 -2.90 19.91
N GLY A 81 14.86 -2.52 20.88
CA GLY A 81 14.25 -3.44 21.84
C GLY A 81 13.04 -4.21 21.30
N ASP A 82 12.49 -5.06 22.14
CA ASP A 82 11.26 -5.78 21.85
C ASP A 82 10.07 -4.82 21.71
N TRP A 83 9.10 -5.21 20.90
CA TRP A 83 7.86 -4.48 20.73
C TRP A 83 6.71 -5.47 20.59
N HIS A 84 5.50 -4.99 20.86
CA HIS A 84 4.28 -5.75 20.62
C HIS A 84 3.20 -4.88 19.99
N TRP A 85 2.24 -5.53 19.34
CA TRP A 85 1.09 -4.84 18.77
C TRP A 85 0.33 -4.05 19.85
N ARG A 86 -0.05 -2.83 19.51
CA ARG A 86 -0.89 -1.98 20.35
C ARG A 86 -2.27 -2.61 20.47
N PRO A 87 -2.81 -2.77 21.70
CA PRO A 87 -4.17 -3.24 21.89
C PRO A 87 -5.18 -2.37 21.13
N GLY A 88 -6.10 -2.99 20.40
CA GLY A 88 -7.12 -2.30 19.61
C GLY A 88 -6.67 -1.78 18.24
N PHE A 89 -5.39 -1.93 17.87
CA PHE A 89 -4.99 -1.68 16.48
C PHE A 89 -5.64 -2.71 15.56
N ASN A 90 -6.23 -2.24 14.46
CA ASN A 90 -6.90 -3.08 13.46
C ASN A 90 -6.10 -3.10 12.15
N PRO A 91 -5.26 -4.13 11.89
CA PRO A 91 -4.50 -4.25 10.65
C PRO A 91 -5.40 -4.32 9.41
N ALA A 92 -6.59 -4.92 9.47
CA ALA A 92 -7.47 -5.08 8.31
C ALA A 92 -7.96 -3.73 7.74
N ALA A 93 -8.04 -2.70 8.59
CA ALA A 93 -8.49 -1.36 8.21
C ALA A 93 -7.39 -0.54 7.50
N VAL A 94 -6.13 -1.00 7.52
CA VAL A 94 -5.02 -0.30 6.88
C VAL A 94 -5.14 -0.39 5.36
N GLN A 95 -5.30 0.76 4.71
CA GLN A 95 -5.41 0.86 3.24
C GLN A 95 -4.06 1.01 2.54
N THR A 96 -3.07 1.53 3.25
CA THR A 96 -1.75 1.83 2.73
C THR A 96 -0.69 1.45 3.74
N VAL A 97 0.33 0.72 3.26
CA VAL A 97 1.60 0.53 3.97
C VAL A 97 2.71 1.16 3.11
N GLN A 98 3.47 2.11 3.65
CA GLN A 98 4.55 2.75 2.89
C GLN A 98 5.82 3.02 3.70
N LEU A 99 6.95 3.05 3.00
CA LEU A 99 8.23 3.60 3.43
C LEU A 99 8.55 4.81 2.55
N LEU A 100 8.63 5.98 3.16
CA LEU A 100 8.92 7.25 2.48
C LEU A 100 10.26 7.81 2.94
N ASP A 101 11.18 8.03 2.01
CA ASP A 101 12.48 8.63 2.25
C ASP A 101 12.38 10.13 2.55
N ARG A 102 12.91 10.49 3.72
CA ARG A 102 13.03 11.87 4.20
C ARG A 102 14.48 12.34 4.25
N SER A 103 15.42 11.53 3.78
CA SER A 103 16.84 11.89 3.71
C SER A 103 17.01 13.05 2.74
N MET A 104 17.48 14.19 3.24
CA MET A 104 17.65 15.41 2.43
C MET A 104 18.81 15.29 1.42
N ASP A 105 19.68 14.30 1.61
CA ASP A 105 20.82 14.07 0.74
C ASP A 105 20.40 13.52 -0.63
N GLN A 106 21.03 14.04 -1.70
CA GLN A 106 20.93 13.53 -3.08
C GLN A 106 19.53 13.57 -3.70
N GLY A 107 18.64 14.45 -3.24
CA GLY A 107 17.32 14.63 -3.86
C GLY A 107 16.41 13.40 -3.73
N ARG A 108 16.60 12.62 -2.66
CA ARG A 108 15.81 11.41 -2.37
C ARG A 108 14.53 11.70 -1.60
N VAL A 109 14.35 12.93 -1.12
CA VAL A 109 13.13 13.35 -0.43
C VAL A 109 11.93 13.10 -1.33
N GLY A 110 11.09 12.15 -0.93
CA GLY A 110 9.95 11.74 -1.73
C GLY A 110 10.02 10.32 -2.27
N ASP A 111 11.20 9.71 -2.35
CA ASP A 111 11.34 8.33 -2.81
C ASP A 111 10.53 7.41 -1.88
N ALA A 112 9.56 6.69 -2.42
CA ALA A 112 8.57 5.98 -1.62
C ALA A 112 8.24 4.61 -2.20
N LEU A 113 8.32 3.58 -1.36
CA LEU A 113 7.73 2.28 -1.62
C LEU A 113 6.34 2.24 -0.96
N LYS A 114 5.29 2.02 -1.75
CA LYS A 114 3.91 1.97 -1.25
C LYS A 114 3.20 0.69 -1.66
N VAL A 115 2.45 0.12 -0.72
CA VAL A 115 1.51 -0.98 -0.93
C VAL A 115 0.11 -0.44 -0.64
N ASN A 116 -0.77 -0.49 -1.64
CA ASN A 116 -2.12 0.05 -1.58
C ASN A 116 -3.14 -1.01 -2.02
N TYR A 117 -4.31 -0.98 -1.38
CA TYR A 117 -5.49 -1.67 -1.91
C TYR A 117 -6.19 -0.75 -2.91
N VAL A 118 -6.37 -1.23 -4.13
CA VAL A 118 -7.04 -0.47 -5.20
C VAL A 118 -8.14 -1.32 -5.81
N GLU A 119 -9.24 -0.70 -6.21
CA GLU A 119 -10.31 -1.40 -6.90
C GLU A 119 -10.09 -1.32 -8.42
N VAL A 120 -10.08 -2.47 -9.08
CA VAL A 120 -9.95 -2.60 -10.54
C VAL A 120 -11.03 -3.57 -11.01
N ASP A 121 -11.90 -3.12 -11.91
CA ASP A 121 -13.00 -3.93 -12.47
C ASP A 121 -13.88 -4.62 -11.40
N GLY A 122 -14.16 -3.93 -10.30
CA GLY A 122 -14.98 -4.44 -9.19
C GLY A 122 -14.27 -5.46 -8.29
N LYS A 123 -12.95 -5.64 -8.44
CA LYS A 123 -12.13 -6.49 -7.58
C LYS A 123 -11.09 -5.69 -6.83
N VAL A 124 -10.87 -6.04 -5.57
CA VAL A 124 -9.78 -5.48 -4.77
C VAL A 124 -8.47 -6.10 -5.23
N HIS A 125 -7.52 -5.25 -5.60
CA HIS A 125 -6.15 -5.60 -5.95
C HIS A 125 -5.20 -5.10 -4.87
N LEU A 126 -4.12 -5.85 -4.64
CA LEU A 126 -2.94 -5.33 -3.94
C LEU A 126 -1.98 -4.76 -4.99
N ARG A 127 -1.72 -3.46 -4.91
CA ARG A 127 -0.78 -2.76 -5.80
C ARG A 127 0.44 -2.28 -5.04
N VAL A 128 1.62 -2.68 -5.49
CA VAL A 128 2.90 -2.15 -5.02
C VAL A 128 3.42 -1.15 -6.04
N THR A 129 3.81 0.02 -5.56
CA THR A 129 4.38 1.09 -6.38
C THR A 129 5.67 1.61 -5.77
N PHE A 130 6.57 2.07 -6.63
CA PHE A 130 7.68 2.92 -6.22
C PHE A 130 7.55 4.28 -6.87
N GLU A 131 7.55 5.32 -6.06
CA GLU A 131 7.39 6.70 -6.49
C GLU A 131 8.67 7.47 -6.21
N TYR A 132 9.06 8.37 -7.11
CA TYR A 132 10.20 9.24 -6.88
C TYR A 132 10.06 10.57 -7.62
N SER A 133 10.68 11.61 -7.07
CA SER A 133 10.71 12.95 -7.69
C SER A 133 11.77 12.98 -8.79
N GLU A 134 11.41 13.48 -9.97
CA GLU A 134 12.37 13.78 -11.05
C GLU A 134 13.03 15.16 -10.87
N GLY A 135 12.60 15.92 -9.86
CA GLY A 135 13.08 17.27 -9.57
C GLY A 135 12.02 18.34 -9.84
N GLU A 136 12.44 19.59 -9.74
CA GLU A 136 11.59 20.75 -9.99
C GLU A 136 11.93 21.38 -11.34
N HIS A 137 10.90 21.61 -12.14
CA HIS A 137 11.00 22.29 -13.43
C HIS A 137 10.20 23.59 -13.39
N TYR A 138 10.81 24.68 -13.85
CA TYR A 138 10.12 25.96 -13.96
C TYR A 138 9.35 26.06 -15.27
N TYR A 139 8.03 26.23 -15.17
CA TYR A 139 7.15 26.46 -16.30
C TYR A 139 6.71 27.93 -16.32
N LYS A 140 6.99 28.63 -17.43
CA LYS A 140 6.79 30.09 -17.60
C LYS A 140 5.43 30.62 -17.11
N TYR A 141 4.35 29.83 -17.23
CA TYR A 141 2.99 30.23 -16.86
C TYR A 141 2.41 29.45 -15.66
N SER A 142 3.17 28.54 -15.07
CA SER A 142 2.68 27.71 -13.95
C SER A 142 3.64 27.64 -12.76
N GLY A 143 4.75 28.37 -12.81
CA GLY A 143 5.75 28.40 -11.74
C GLY A 143 6.59 27.12 -11.67
N TRP A 144 7.21 26.92 -10.51
CA TRP A 144 7.91 25.68 -10.20
C TRP A 144 6.92 24.54 -10.03
N LYS A 145 7.11 23.47 -10.80
CA LYS A 145 6.37 22.23 -10.66
C LYS A 145 7.31 21.09 -10.33
N ARG A 146 6.83 20.18 -9.49
CA ARG A 146 7.57 18.95 -9.18
C ARG A 146 6.99 17.81 -9.99
N SER A 147 7.85 17.14 -10.75
CA SER A 147 7.47 15.98 -11.55
C SER A 147 7.72 14.72 -10.73
N TRP A 148 6.72 13.84 -10.69
CA TRP A 148 6.79 12.56 -9.99
C TRP A 148 6.68 11.43 -11.01
N THR A 149 7.50 10.43 -10.82
CA THR A 149 7.43 9.17 -11.57
C THR A 149 7.02 8.04 -10.65
N ILE A 150 6.04 7.25 -11.10
CA ILE A 150 5.48 6.11 -10.38
C ILE A 150 5.70 4.85 -11.22
N HIS A 151 6.42 3.88 -10.66
CA HIS A 151 6.54 2.54 -11.23
C HIS A 151 5.57 1.60 -10.53
N THR A 152 4.71 0.91 -11.27
CA THR A 152 3.95 -0.22 -10.71
C THR A 152 4.85 -1.45 -10.67
N LEU A 153 5.15 -1.93 -9.47
CA LEU A 153 6.06 -3.05 -9.25
C LEU A 153 5.32 -4.39 -9.17
N TYR A 154 4.09 -4.35 -8.65
CA TYR A 154 3.23 -5.51 -8.48
C TYR A 154 1.78 -5.04 -8.52
N ASP A 155 0.94 -5.82 -9.17
CA ASP A 155 -0.51 -5.60 -9.21
C ASP A 155 -1.18 -6.95 -9.42
N GLN A 156 -1.87 -7.43 -8.39
CA GLN A 156 -2.65 -8.67 -8.45
C GLN A 156 -3.95 -8.53 -7.65
N PRO A 157 -5.02 -9.24 -8.06
CA PRO A 157 -6.18 -9.46 -7.21
C PRO A 157 -5.78 -9.95 -5.80
N LEU A 158 -6.48 -9.48 -4.77
CA LEU A 158 -6.14 -9.80 -3.37
C LEU A 158 -6.17 -11.31 -3.10
N ASP A 159 -7.13 -12.03 -3.69
CA ASP A 159 -7.28 -13.48 -3.63
C ASP A 159 -6.15 -14.26 -4.31
N LYS A 160 -5.40 -13.60 -5.22
CA LYS A 160 -4.24 -14.18 -5.93
C LYS A 160 -2.91 -13.67 -5.42
N THR A 161 -2.92 -12.78 -4.43
CA THR A 161 -1.70 -12.19 -3.90
C THR A 161 -0.89 -13.24 -3.16
N ASN A 162 0.40 -13.36 -3.49
CA ASN A 162 1.32 -14.28 -2.85
C ASN A 162 2.41 -13.51 -2.09
N VAL A 163 2.49 -13.76 -0.78
CA VAL A 163 3.47 -13.16 0.11
C VAL A 163 4.93 -13.48 -0.29
N ASP A 164 5.20 -14.68 -0.80
CA ASP A 164 6.55 -15.05 -1.24
C ASP A 164 7.01 -14.22 -2.45
N ASP A 165 6.11 -13.91 -3.37
CA ASP A 165 6.41 -13.07 -4.53
C ASP A 165 6.66 -11.61 -4.09
N LEU A 166 5.88 -11.11 -3.12
CA LEU A 166 6.12 -9.82 -2.49
C LEU A 166 7.48 -9.78 -1.78
N HIS A 167 7.84 -10.80 -1.02
CA HIS A 167 9.13 -10.87 -0.34
C HIS A 167 10.31 -10.89 -1.31
N ARG A 168 10.21 -11.61 -2.43
CA ARG A 168 11.23 -11.59 -3.49
C ARG A 168 11.37 -10.19 -4.09
N LEU A 169 10.25 -9.56 -4.44
CA LEU A 169 10.21 -8.20 -4.96
C LEU A 169 10.86 -7.21 -3.99
N PHE A 170 10.46 -7.25 -2.71
CA PHE A 170 11.01 -6.38 -1.68
C PHE A 170 12.49 -6.66 -1.44
N ALA A 171 12.92 -7.92 -1.41
CA ALA A 171 14.32 -8.26 -1.23
C ALA A 171 15.20 -7.64 -2.31
N ASP A 172 14.81 -7.72 -3.58
CA ASP A 172 15.58 -7.16 -4.69
C ASP A 172 15.57 -5.63 -4.67
N LEU A 173 14.39 -5.02 -4.55
CA LEU A 173 14.26 -3.56 -4.47
C LEU A 173 15.04 -2.98 -3.28
N VAL A 174 14.86 -3.55 -2.09
CA VAL A 174 15.49 -3.04 -0.86
C VAL A 174 17.01 -3.18 -0.93
N ARG A 175 17.55 -4.25 -1.53
CA ARG A 175 19.00 -4.40 -1.76
C ARG A 175 19.54 -3.29 -2.65
N VAL A 176 18.88 -3.02 -3.78
CA VAL A 176 19.29 -1.96 -4.71
C VAL A 176 19.15 -0.59 -4.08
N TRP A 177 18.05 -0.34 -3.35
CA TRP A 177 17.84 0.93 -2.65
C TRP A 177 18.93 1.14 -1.58
N TYR A 178 19.23 0.12 -0.78
CA TYR A 178 20.28 0.16 0.24
C TYR A 178 21.66 0.42 -0.37
N GLU A 179 22.00 -0.28 -1.45
CA GLU A 179 23.24 -0.05 -2.22
C GLU A 179 23.31 1.39 -2.73
N SER A 180 22.21 1.93 -3.26
CA SER A 180 22.16 3.29 -3.77
C SER A 180 22.50 4.32 -2.69
N HIS A 181 22.07 4.11 -1.44
CA HIS A 181 22.41 4.99 -0.32
C HIS A 181 23.90 4.88 0.06
N LEU A 182 24.41 3.65 0.19
CA LEU A 182 25.82 3.42 0.52
C LEU A 182 26.77 4.04 -0.52
N ARG A 183 26.42 3.91 -1.81
CA ARG A 183 27.19 4.49 -2.92
C ARG A 183 26.99 5.99 -3.10
N ARG A 184 26.00 6.57 -2.43
CA ARG A 184 25.57 7.96 -2.65
C ARG A 184 25.16 8.22 -4.11
N ALA A 185 24.56 7.21 -4.74
CA ALA A 185 24.29 7.15 -6.17
C ALA A 185 22.81 6.75 -6.40
N ARG A 186 21.92 7.75 -6.45
CA ARG A 186 20.45 7.53 -6.59
C ARG A 186 20.08 6.94 -7.95
N ASP A 187 20.86 7.24 -8.97
CA ASP A 187 20.73 6.72 -10.34
C ASP A 187 20.77 5.19 -10.39
N VAL A 188 21.47 4.52 -9.48
CA VAL A 188 21.46 3.05 -9.35
C VAL A 188 20.04 2.53 -9.16
N LEU A 189 19.28 3.12 -8.24
CA LEU A 189 17.89 2.76 -7.97
C LEU A 189 16.98 3.14 -9.13
N VAL A 190 17.10 4.37 -9.64
CA VAL A 190 16.26 4.86 -10.75
C VAL A 190 16.46 4.00 -12.01
N LYS A 191 17.70 3.62 -12.33
CA LYS A 191 18.02 2.75 -13.46
C LYS A 191 17.38 1.38 -13.27
N TYR A 192 17.53 0.77 -12.10
CA TYR A 192 16.89 -0.52 -11.78
C TYR A 192 15.36 -0.45 -11.98
N LEU A 193 14.71 0.62 -11.50
CA LEU A 193 13.27 0.80 -11.66
C LEU A 193 12.87 0.89 -13.14
N LYS A 194 13.57 1.71 -13.93
CA LYS A 194 13.31 1.92 -15.36
C LYS A 194 13.57 0.69 -16.22
N THR A 195 14.54 -0.16 -15.85
CA THR A 195 14.87 -1.36 -16.64
C THR A 195 14.03 -2.58 -16.27
N THR A 196 13.52 -2.64 -15.03
CA THR A 196 12.87 -3.84 -14.51
C THR A 196 11.35 -3.77 -14.59
N PHE A 197 10.77 -2.56 -14.52
CA PHE A 197 9.31 -2.38 -14.45
C PHE A 197 8.80 -1.55 -15.62
N GLU A 198 7.85 -2.11 -16.37
CA GLU A 198 7.35 -1.55 -17.63
C GLU A 198 6.38 -0.38 -17.44
N LYS A 199 5.56 -0.41 -16.38
CA LYS A 199 4.49 0.57 -16.20
C LYS A 199 5.00 1.78 -15.43
N VAL A 200 5.20 2.87 -16.18
CA VAL A 200 5.63 4.18 -15.67
C VAL A 200 4.50 5.19 -15.86
N GLU A 201 4.02 5.78 -14.77
CA GLU A 201 3.10 6.91 -14.80
C GLU A 201 3.84 8.16 -14.32
N THR A 202 3.78 9.24 -15.11
CA THR A 202 4.44 10.52 -14.78
C THR A 202 3.38 11.60 -14.59
N PHE A 203 3.42 12.28 -13.46
CA PHE A 203 2.47 13.36 -13.13
C PHE A 203 3.21 14.62 -12.69
N ASN A 204 2.64 15.78 -13.01
CA ASN A 204 3.18 17.09 -12.65
C ASN A 204 2.28 17.73 -11.58
N GLN A 205 2.86 18.11 -10.45
CA GLN A 205 2.18 18.85 -9.39
C GLN A 205 2.69 20.30 -9.34
#